data_AF-A0A6C0H484-F1
#
_entry.id   AF-A0A6C0H484-F1
#
_cell.length_a   1.000
_cell.length_b   1.000
_cell.length_c   1.000
_cell.angle_alpha   90.00
_cell.angle_beta   90.00
_cell.angle_gamma   90.00
#
_symmetry.space_group_name_H-M   'P 1'
#
loop_
_entity.id
_entity.type
_entity.pdbx_description
1 polymer ?
#
loop_
_entity_poly.entity_id
_entity_poly.type
_entity_poly.pdbx_seq_one_letter_code
_entity_poly.pdbx_strand_id
1 'polypeptide(L)'
;MFALLLLIQTLFSYIMPTNNPKTLVHLHLEKFNNELNLYHIGISFKNEDTIIRYDYRPFCDPTKCEYKTINNIGVSSTGVINKELRFIDKLYRFYIPETLANKTIYWGETSKTLDEVVEFEKTLQKKYILGINDCRHYVNRFSRWALNKRTPIWKLDKLWNQSYAYF
;
A
#
# COMPACT_ATOMS: atom_id res chain seq x y z
N MET A 1 -28.53 11.87 43.04
CA MET A 1 -27.78 12.62 42.01
C MET A 1 -26.57 11.84 41.49
N PHE A 2 -25.74 11.23 42.36
CA PHE A 2 -24.56 10.42 41.94
C PHE A 2 -24.89 9.16 41.11
N ALA A 3 -25.96 8.43 41.42
CA ALA A 3 -26.33 7.21 40.71
C ALA A 3 -26.74 7.46 39.23
N LEU A 4 -27.31 8.63 38.95
CA LEU A 4 -27.70 9.03 37.59
C LEU A 4 -26.47 9.32 36.72
N LEU A 5 -25.42 9.91 37.30
CA LEU A 5 -24.17 10.22 36.61
C LEU A 5 -23.40 8.95 36.22
N LEU A 6 -23.40 7.95 37.11
CA LEU A 6 -22.81 6.63 36.86
C LEU A 6 -23.57 5.87 35.76
N LEU A 7 -24.91 5.89 35.78
CA LEU A 7 -25.74 5.30 34.73
C LEU A 7 -25.46 5.95 33.36
N ILE A 8 -25.36 7.28 33.31
CA ILE A 8 -25.04 8.01 32.08
C ILE A 8 -23.64 7.64 31.57
N GLN A 9 -22.62 7.53 32.43
CA GLN A 9 -21.28 7.09 32.02
C GLN A 9 -21.26 5.65 31.49
N THR A 10 -22.01 4.74 32.13
CA THR A 10 -22.12 3.35 31.64
C THR A 10 -22.88 3.26 30.32
N LEU A 11 -23.89 4.13 30.10
CA LEU A 11 -24.63 4.21 28.85
C LEU A 11 -23.77 4.78 27.71
N PHE A 12 -22.94 5.81 27.95
CA PHE A 12 -21.99 6.32 26.94
C PHE A 12 -20.91 5.30 26.58
N SER A 13 -20.53 4.42 27.50
CA SER A 13 -19.58 3.33 27.23
C SER A 13 -20.17 2.25 26.30
N TYR A 14 -21.51 2.10 26.29
CA TYR A 14 -22.24 1.10 25.50
C TYR A 14 -22.66 1.60 24.10
N ILE A 15 -22.61 2.91 23.84
CA ILE A 15 -23.04 3.53 22.57
C ILE A 15 -21.82 4.10 21.81
N MET A 16 -20.68 3.41 21.85
CA MET A 16 -19.67 3.59 20.81
C MET A 16 -19.90 2.50 19.76
N PRO A 17 -20.55 2.80 18.63
CA PRO A 17 -20.68 1.82 17.57
C PRO A 17 -19.27 1.42 17.13
N THR A 18 -18.91 0.16 17.38
CA THR A 18 -17.63 -0.45 16.96
C THR A 18 -17.59 -0.70 15.46
N ASN A 19 -18.20 0.17 14.66
CA ASN A 19 -18.02 0.19 13.22
C ASN A 19 -16.69 0.87 12.94
N ASN A 20 -15.58 0.19 13.25
CA ASN A 20 -14.31 0.58 12.66
C ASN A 20 -14.49 0.43 11.14
N PRO A 21 -14.44 1.54 10.37
CA PRO A 21 -14.61 1.46 8.93
C PRO A 21 -13.54 0.52 8.39
N LYS A 22 -13.98 -0.51 7.69
CA LYS A 22 -13.07 -1.52 7.17
C LYS A 22 -12.21 -0.91 6.07
N THR A 23 -10.90 -1.02 6.21
CA THR A 23 -9.96 -0.60 5.19
C THR A 23 -9.70 -1.77 4.24
N LEU A 24 -10.05 -1.60 2.97
CA LEU A 24 -9.78 -2.58 1.92
C LEU A 24 -8.30 -2.54 1.54
N VAL A 25 -7.69 -3.71 1.43
CA VAL A 25 -6.28 -3.87 1.06
C VAL A 25 -6.18 -4.49 -0.33
N HIS A 26 -5.42 -3.86 -1.21
CA HIS A 26 -5.17 -4.36 -2.56
C HIS A 26 -3.68 -4.47 -2.85
N LEU A 27 -3.29 -5.51 -3.60
CA LEU A 27 -1.97 -5.60 -4.20
C LEU A 27 -2.00 -5.07 -5.62
N HIS A 28 -0.93 -4.38 -6.03
CA HIS A 28 -0.73 -3.92 -7.39
C HIS A 28 0.50 -4.60 -7.96
N LEU A 29 0.34 -5.37 -9.03
CA LEU A 29 1.43 -6.02 -9.75
C LEU A 29 1.61 -5.33 -11.09
N GLU A 30 2.86 -5.06 -11.44
CA GLU A 30 3.23 -4.47 -12.73
C GLU A 30 4.34 -5.34 -13.34
N LYS A 31 4.09 -5.90 -14.53
CA LYS A 31 5.02 -6.81 -15.20
C LYS A 31 5.87 -6.04 -16.20
N PHE A 32 7.12 -5.75 -15.83
CA PHE A 32 8.02 -4.91 -16.63
C PHE A 32 9.01 -5.68 -17.50
N ASN A 33 9.11 -6.99 -17.32
CA ASN A 33 9.79 -7.84 -18.29
C ASN A 33 9.04 -9.16 -18.45
N ASN A 34 8.55 -9.42 -19.66
CA ASN A 34 7.79 -10.62 -19.99
C ASN A 34 8.65 -11.88 -20.04
N GLU A 35 9.87 -11.78 -20.56
CA GLU A 35 10.80 -12.89 -20.77
C GLU A 35 11.40 -13.38 -19.46
N LEU A 36 11.78 -12.44 -18.59
CA LEU A 36 12.43 -12.70 -17.31
C LEU A 36 11.43 -12.83 -16.14
N ASN A 37 10.12 -12.69 -16.40
CA ASN A 37 9.08 -12.72 -15.38
C ASN A 37 9.39 -11.77 -14.20
N LEU A 38 9.79 -10.54 -14.52
CA LEU A 38 10.09 -9.53 -13.52
C LEU A 38 8.85 -8.69 -13.24
N TYR A 39 8.53 -8.58 -11.95
CA TYR A 39 7.34 -7.90 -11.46
C TYR A 39 7.73 -6.85 -10.42
N HIS A 40 7.10 -5.69 -10.49
CA HIS A 40 6.99 -4.76 -9.39
C HIS A 40 5.72 -5.08 -8.60
N ILE A 41 5.77 -4.87 -7.28
CA ILE A 41 4.62 -5.04 -6.39
C ILE A 41 4.47 -3.82 -5.47
N GLY A 42 3.26 -3.29 -5.42
CA GLY A 42 2.80 -2.27 -4.49
C GLY A 42 1.60 -2.74 -3.67
N ILE A 43 1.21 -1.94 -2.68
CA ILE A 43 0.05 -2.20 -1.83
C ILE A 43 -0.74 -0.91 -1.62
N SER A 44 -2.06 -0.99 -1.62
CA SER A 44 -2.93 0.13 -1.25
C SER A 44 -3.92 -0.22 -0.17
N PHE A 45 -4.30 0.82 0.56
CA PHE A 45 -5.28 0.83 1.64
C PHE A 45 -6.36 1.83 1.27
N LYS A 46 -7.61 1.36 1.21
CA LYS A 46 -8.76 2.14 0.77
C LYS A 46 -9.84 2.13 1.83
N ASN A 47 -10.32 3.30 2.23
CA ASN A 47 -11.61 3.46 2.89
C ASN A 47 -12.63 4.08 1.91
N GLU A 48 -13.75 4.60 2.39
CA GLU A 48 -14.80 5.17 1.54
C GLU A 48 -14.33 6.40 0.73
N ASP A 49 -13.48 7.24 1.34
CA ASP A 49 -13.14 8.57 0.78
C ASP A 49 -11.72 8.65 0.19
N THR A 50 -10.82 7.78 0.65
CA THR A 50 -9.38 7.93 0.46
C THR A 50 -8.71 6.61 0.10
N ILE A 51 -7.79 6.68 -0.84
CA ILE A 51 -6.89 5.58 -1.18
C ILE A 51 -5.46 6.04 -0.92
N ILE A 52 -4.73 5.25 -0.14
CA ILE A 52 -3.30 5.43 0.06
C ILE A 52 -2.59 4.25 -0.58
N ARG A 53 -1.77 4.52 -1.60
CA ARG A 53 -0.93 3.52 -2.26
C ARG A 53 0.52 3.71 -1.86
N TYR A 54 1.19 2.60 -1.60
CA TYR A 54 2.62 2.53 -1.36
C TYR A 54 3.30 1.66 -2.41
N ASP A 55 4.20 2.28 -3.14
CA ASP A 55 5.15 1.63 -4.04
C ASP A 55 6.55 1.85 -3.49
N TYR A 56 7.30 0.78 -3.30
CA TYR A 56 8.66 0.91 -2.76
C TYR A 56 9.60 1.51 -3.80
N ARG A 57 10.13 2.72 -3.52
CA ARG A 57 10.98 3.51 -4.42
C ARG A 57 12.41 3.59 -3.89
N PRO A 58 13.31 2.67 -4.27
CA PRO A 58 14.64 2.51 -3.65
C PRO A 58 15.60 3.68 -3.83
N PHE A 59 15.40 4.53 -4.84
CA PHE A 59 16.29 5.64 -5.19
C PHE A 59 15.63 7.01 -5.02
N CYS A 60 14.59 7.07 -4.21
CA CYS A 60 13.92 8.32 -3.92
C CYS A 60 14.72 9.11 -2.87
N ASP A 61 15.12 10.33 -3.24
CA ASP A 61 15.64 11.32 -2.29
C ASP A 61 14.52 11.66 -1.28
N PRO A 62 14.73 11.47 0.04
CA PRO A 62 13.71 11.71 1.05
C PRO A 62 13.23 13.17 1.10
N THR A 63 13.96 14.11 0.50
CA THR A 63 13.54 15.52 0.36
C THR A 63 12.73 15.80 -0.90
N LYS A 64 12.65 14.85 -1.86
CA LYS A 64 12.11 15.10 -3.21
C LYS A 64 11.01 14.15 -3.66
N CYS A 65 10.77 13.03 -2.97
CA CYS A 65 9.62 12.20 -3.31
C CYS A 65 9.02 11.47 -2.12
N GLU A 66 7.71 11.23 -2.24
CA GLU A 66 6.93 10.49 -1.27
C GLU A 66 6.75 9.05 -1.75
N TYR A 67 6.95 8.09 -0.83
CA TYR A 67 6.59 6.68 -1.06
C TYR A 67 5.07 6.48 -1.12
N LYS A 68 4.34 7.48 -0.62
CA LYS A 68 2.89 7.55 -0.51
C LYS A 68 2.34 8.23 -1.77
N THR A 69 1.42 7.56 -2.45
CA THR A 69 0.53 8.22 -3.41
C THR A 69 -0.86 8.26 -2.78
N ILE A 70 -1.30 9.46 -2.40
CA ILE A 70 -2.65 9.69 -1.86
C ILE A 70 -3.54 10.13 -3.01
N ASN A 71 -4.57 9.35 -3.29
CA ASN A 71 -5.65 9.79 -4.16
C ASN A 71 -6.89 9.98 -3.28
N ASN A 72 -7.26 11.24 -3.03
CA ASN A 72 -8.56 11.56 -2.48
C ASN A 72 -9.59 11.33 -3.60
N ILE A 73 -10.63 10.55 -3.35
CA ILE A 73 -11.60 10.14 -4.39
C ILE A 73 -12.37 11.36 -4.97
N GLY A 74 -12.22 12.55 -4.37
CA GLY A 74 -12.87 13.80 -4.82
C GLY A 74 -11.98 14.92 -5.39
N VAL A 75 -10.64 14.80 -5.51
CA VAL A 75 -9.81 15.90 -6.06
C VAL A 75 -8.73 15.39 -6.99
N SER A 76 -8.94 15.65 -8.29
CA SER A 76 -7.97 15.43 -9.36
C SER A 76 -6.71 16.26 -9.08
N SER A 77 -5.70 15.61 -8.50
CA SER A 77 -4.44 16.23 -8.16
C SER A 77 -3.55 16.21 -9.40
N THR A 78 -3.52 17.32 -10.14
CA THR A 78 -2.52 17.58 -11.18
C THR A 78 -1.14 17.74 -10.52
N GLY A 79 -0.42 16.63 -10.36
CA GLY A 79 0.95 16.63 -9.86
C GLY A 79 1.91 17.22 -10.89
N VAL A 80 2.45 18.40 -10.57
CA VAL A 80 3.48 19.10 -11.35
C VAL A 80 4.77 18.27 -11.38
N ILE A 81 5.15 17.78 -12.57
CA ILE A 81 6.36 16.97 -12.78
C ILE A 81 7.57 17.92 -12.91
N ASN A 82 8.42 17.96 -11.88
CA ASN A 82 9.69 18.70 -11.90
C ASN A 82 10.75 17.98 -12.76
N LYS A 83 11.41 18.75 -13.65
CA LYS A 83 12.15 18.29 -14.84
C LYS A 83 13.62 17.87 -14.58
N GLU A 84 14.02 17.61 -13.34
CA GLU A 84 15.45 17.48 -12.95
C GLU A 84 15.87 16.18 -12.23
N LEU A 85 15.23 15.04 -12.48
CA LEU A 85 15.75 13.72 -12.05
C LEU A 85 16.51 13.05 -13.20
N ARG A 86 17.77 13.48 -13.40
CA ARG A 86 18.60 13.08 -14.55
C ARG A 86 19.37 11.78 -14.22
N PHE A 87 19.17 10.77 -15.08
CA PHE A 87 19.92 9.50 -15.24
C PHE A 87 19.34 8.22 -14.62
N ILE A 88 19.20 8.07 -13.31
CA ILE A 88 18.68 6.80 -12.72
C ILE A 88 17.17 6.65 -12.90
N ASP A 89 16.43 7.75 -12.83
CA ASP A 89 15.00 7.80 -13.15
C ASP A 89 14.74 7.50 -14.64
N LYS A 90 15.72 7.83 -15.49
CA LYS A 90 15.76 7.39 -16.89
C LYS A 90 15.99 5.89 -17.02
N LEU A 91 16.79 5.25 -16.15
CA LEU A 91 16.99 3.80 -16.13
C LEU A 91 15.73 3.07 -15.61
N TYR A 92 15.07 3.60 -14.58
CA TYR A 92 13.78 3.09 -14.12
C TYR A 92 12.68 3.27 -15.17
N ARG A 93 12.60 4.43 -15.85
CA ARG A 93 11.71 4.64 -17.01
C ARG A 93 12.13 3.85 -18.25
N PHE A 94 13.42 3.58 -18.47
CA PHE A 94 13.90 2.83 -19.65
C PHE A 94 13.40 1.38 -19.63
N TYR A 95 13.25 0.80 -18.44
CA TYR A 95 12.80 -0.57 -18.25
C TYR A 95 11.29 -0.70 -18.00
N ILE A 96 10.58 0.41 -17.85
CA ILE A 96 9.14 0.46 -17.59
C ILE A 96 8.47 1.13 -18.80
N PRO A 97 8.10 0.35 -19.84
CA PRO A 97 7.36 0.90 -20.99
C PRO A 97 6.07 1.60 -20.52
N GLU A 98 5.63 2.63 -21.26
CA GLU A 98 4.46 3.44 -20.92
C GLU A 98 3.14 2.64 -20.82
N THR A 99 3.13 1.41 -21.34
CA THR A 99 2.03 0.44 -21.23
C THR A 99 2.53 -0.86 -20.58
N LEU A 100 2.80 -0.80 -19.27
CA LEU A 100 3.03 -2.01 -18.48
C LEU A 100 1.72 -2.77 -18.27
N ALA A 101 1.75 -4.07 -18.54
CA ALA A 101 0.70 -4.96 -18.07
C ALA A 101 0.65 -4.85 -16.55
N ASN A 102 -0.52 -4.46 -16.02
CA ASN A 102 -0.75 -4.34 -14.60
C ASN A 102 -1.94 -5.21 -14.15
N LYS A 103 -1.94 -5.55 -12.86
CA LYS A 103 -3.01 -6.34 -12.24
C LYS A 103 -3.21 -5.87 -10.81
N THR A 104 -4.45 -5.52 -10.47
CA THR A 104 -4.83 -5.24 -9.09
C THR A 104 -5.57 -6.45 -8.51
N ILE A 105 -5.18 -6.86 -7.31
CA ILE A 105 -5.72 -8.04 -6.62
C ILE A 105 -6.30 -7.59 -5.29
N TYR A 106 -7.58 -7.88 -5.06
CA TYR A 106 -8.15 -7.75 -3.72
C TYR A 106 -7.45 -8.71 -2.77
N TRP A 107 -6.88 -8.17 -1.69
CA TRP A 107 -5.99 -8.93 -0.82
C TRP A 107 -6.61 -9.27 0.52
N GLY A 108 -7.49 -8.40 1.01
CA GLY A 108 -8.28 -8.60 2.23
C GLY A 108 -8.83 -7.30 2.81
N GLU A 109 -9.45 -7.41 3.98
CA GLU A 109 -9.98 -6.31 4.77
C GLU A 109 -9.22 -6.22 6.09
N THR A 110 -8.88 -5.00 6.53
CA THR A 110 -8.23 -4.76 7.82
C THR A 110 -9.02 -3.76 8.66
N SER A 111 -8.95 -3.90 9.98
CA SER A 111 -9.46 -2.91 10.93
C SER A 111 -8.49 -1.75 11.15
N LYS A 112 -7.32 -1.76 10.48
CA LYS A 112 -6.32 -0.69 10.58
C LYS A 112 -6.82 0.58 9.88
N THR A 113 -6.68 1.71 10.56
CA THR A 113 -6.99 3.02 9.98
C THR A 113 -5.91 3.44 9.00
N LEU A 114 -6.23 4.40 8.12
CA LEU A 114 -5.25 4.97 7.20
C LEU A 114 -4.11 5.69 7.92
N ASP A 115 -4.36 6.27 9.09
CA ASP A 115 -3.31 6.90 9.90
C ASP A 115 -2.37 5.87 10.51
N GLU A 116 -2.89 4.75 11.03
CA GLU A 116 -2.05 3.63 11.48
C GLU A 116 -1.18 3.08 10.35
N VAL A 117 -1.71 3.00 9.14
CA VAL A 117 -0.97 2.56 7.95
C VAL A 117 0.20 3.52 7.66
N VAL A 118 -0.03 4.84 7.76
CA VAL A 118 1.01 5.87 7.58
C VAL A 118 2.09 5.77 8.64
N GLU A 119 1.72 5.62 9.90
CA GLU A 119 2.69 5.49 10.99
C GLU A 119 3.49 4.19 10.87
N PHE A 120 2.85 3.08 10.49
CA PHE A 120 3.56 1.82 10.27
C PHE A 120 4.59 1.93 9.15
N GLU A 121 4.28 2.63 8.04
CA GLU A 121 5.23 2.82 6.94
C GLU A 121 6.56 3.40 7.41
N LYS A 122 6.50 4.39 8.31
CA LYS A 122 7.68 5.08 8.83
C LYS A 122 8.63 4.15 9.58
N THR A 123 8.12 3.03 10.11
CA THR A 123 8.94 2.03 10.81
C THR A 123 9.71 1.10 9.86
N LEU A 124 9.37 1.09 8.57
CA LEU A 124 9.98 0.18 7.60
C LEU A 124 11.37 0.65 7.14
N GLN A 125 12.30 -0.30 7.03
CA GLN A 125 13.64 0.00 6.53
C GLN A 125 13.59 0.43 5.06
N LYS A 126 14.15 1.62 4.77
CA LYS A 126 14.11 2.22 3.43
C LYS A 126 15.36 1.96 2.59
N LYS A 127 16.46 1.48 3.19
CA LYS A 127 17.71 1.16 2.46
C LYS A 127 17.53 -0.03 1.52
N TYR A 128 17.55 0.21 0.21
CA TYR A 128 17.37 -0.84 -0.77
C TYR A 128 18.50 -1.86 -0.80
N ILE A 129 18.14 -3.14 -0.76
CA ILE A 129 19.04 -4.25 -1.04
C ILE A 129 18.23 -5.28 -1.82
N LEU A 130 18.61 -5.53 -3.07
CA LEU A 130 17.90 -6.49 -3.91
C LEU A 130 17.86 -7.86 -3.23
N GLY A 131 16.66 -8.43 -3.06
CA GLY A 131 16.47 -9.75 -2.49
C GLY A 131 16.50 -9.82 -0.95
N ILE A 132 16.73 -8.69 -0.27
CA ILE A 132 16.78 -8.61 1.20
C ILE A 132 15.81 -7.52 1.69
N ASN A 133 15.83 -6.35 1.03
CA ASN A 133 15.00 -5.21 1.35
C ASN A 133 14.59 -4.49 0.06
N ASP A 134 13.66 -5.08 -0.67
CA ASP A 134 13.10 -4.56 -1.91
C ASP A 134 11.56 -4.45 -1.84
N CYS A 135 10.91 -4.10 -2.95
CA CYS A 135 9.46 -3.93 -3.02
C CYS A 135 8.68 -5.16 -2.56
N ARG A 136 9.20 -6.37 -2.81
CA ARG A 136 8.58 -7.63 -2.41
C ARG A 136 8.56 -7.79 -0.90
N HIS A 137 9.69 -7.50 -0.26
CA HIS A 137 9.84 -7.55 1.20
C HIS A 137 9.05 -6.43 1.88
N TYR A 138 9.03 -5.24 1.28
CA TYR A 138 8.28 -4.09 1.76
C TYR A 138 6.77 -4.39 1.80
N VAL A 139 6.20 -4.84 0.68
CA VAL A 139 4.78 -5.22 0.60
C VAL A 139 4.47 -6.42 1.48
N ASN A 140 5.39 -7.40 1.59
CA ASN A 140 5.21 -8.53 2.49
C ASN A 140 5.05 -8.10 3.96
N ARG A 141 5.87 -7.14 4.42
CA ARG A 141 5.79 -6.61 5.79
C ARG A 141 4.48 -5.85 6.03
N PHE A 142 4.06 -5.01 5.09
CA PHE A 142 2.75 -4.36 5.15
C PHE A 142 1.60 -5.35 5.25
N SER A 143 1.57 -6.30 4.32
CA SER A 143 0.55 -7.34 4.26
C SER A 143 0.48 -8.14 5.56
N ARG A 144 1.64 -8.52 6.11
CA ARG A 144 1.72 -9.27 7.36
C ARG A 144 1.22 -8.45 8.55
N TRP A 145 1.58 -7.17 8.62
CA TRP A 145 1.14 -6.29 9.69
C TRP A 145 -0.37 -6.00 9.63
N ALA A 146 -0.90 -5.72 8.43
CA ALA A 146 -2.29 -5.31 8.26
C ALA A 146 -3.28 -6.47 8.32
N LEU A 147 -2.92 -7.64 7.78
CA LEU A 147 -3.84 -8.76 7.56
C LEU A 147 -3.40 -10.08 8.20
N ASN A 148 -2.23 -10.11 8.86
CA ASN A 148 -1.56 -11.36 9.24
C ASN A 148 -1.38 -12.35 8.06
N LYS A 149 -1.36 -11.82 6.82
CA LYS A 149 -1.26 -12.57 5.56
C LYS A 149 0.06 -12.21 4.88
N ARG A 150 0.78 -13.17 4.32
CA ARG A 150 2.07 -12.92 3.63
C ARG A 150 1.90 -12.92 2.12
N THR A 151 2.60 -12.02 1.44
CA THR A 151 2.78 -12.10 -0.02
C THR A 151 3.97 -13.01 -0.38
N PRO A 152 3.95 -13.70 -1.52
CA PRO A 152 5.12 -14.41 -2.00
C PRO A 152 6.23 -13.42 -2.36
N ILE A 153 7.42 -13.59 -1.79
CA ILE A 153 8.57 -12.73 -2.10
C ILE A 153 9.10 -13.11 -3.49
N TRP A 154 9.43 -14.39 -3.72
CA TRP A 154 10.12 -14.82 -4.94
C TRP A 154 9.23 -15.31 -6.07
N LYS A 155 7.92 -15.44 -5.84
CA LYS A 155 6.98 -16.10 -6.75
C LYS A 155 5.77 -15.22 -7.06
N LEU A 156 6.04 -13.99 -7.52
CA LEU A 156 5.00 -13.02 -7.89
C LEU A 156 4.20 -13.45 -9.13
N ASP A 157 4.81 -14.26 -10.01
CA ASP A 157 4.15 -14.95 -11.11
C ASP A 157 2.94 -15.78 -10.65
N LYS A 158 2.99 -16.37 -9.45
CA LYS A 158 1.84 -17.11 -8.90
C LYS A 158 0.65 -16.20 -8.62
N LEU A 159 0.88 -14.99 -8.11
CA LEU A 159 -0.18 -14.00 -7.93
C LEU A 159 -0.67 -13.46 -9.28
N TRP A 160 0.25 -13.28 -10.22
CA TRP A 160 -0.07 -12.85 -11.57
C TRP A 160 -1.00 -13.84 -12.29
N ASN A 161 -0.72 -15.13 -12.18
CA ASN A 161 -1.46 -16.20 -12.84
C ASN A 161 -2.72 -16.65 -12.09
N GLN A 162 -3.00 -16.15 -10.89
CA GLN A 162 -4.25 -16.43 -10.19
C GLN A 162 -5.44 -15.85 -10.95
N SER A 163 -6.23 -16.72 -11.58
CA SER A 163 -7.60 -16.41 -11.99
C SER A 163 -8.49 -16.52 -10.74
N TYR A 164 -9.14 -15.42 -10.35
CA TYR A 164 -10.10 -15.28 -9.23
C TYR A 164 -10.48 -16.58 -8.52
N ALA A 165 -9.67 -17.01 -7.55
CA ALA A 165 -10.01 -18.09 -6.64
C ALA A 165 -9.87 -17.53 -5.23
N TYR A 166 -11.02 -17.42 -4.57
CA TYR A 166 -11.18 -16.97 -3.20
C TYR A 166 -10.25 -17.76 -2.26
N PHE A 167 -9.50 -17.06 -1.39
CA PHE A 167 -8.82 -17.64 -0.23
C PHE A 167 -9.66 -17.35 1.01
#